data_AF-A0A1E3L850-F1
#
_entry.id   AF-A0A1E3L850-F1
#
_cell.length_a   1.000
_cell.length_b   1.000
_cell.length_c   1.000
_cell.angle_alpha   90.00
_cell.angle_beta   90.00
_cell.angle_gamma   90.00
#
_symmetry.space_group_name_H-M   'P 1'
#
loop_
_entity.id
_entity.type
_entity.pdbx_description
1 polymer ?
#
loop_
_entity_poly.entity_id
_entity_poly.type
_entity_poly.pdbx_seq_one_letter_code
_entity_poly.pdbx_strand_id
1 'polypeptide(L)' 'MAENYSEVIKLSCEFKETEYQQYIDKLLAEVTEIKQIEQWDTVQGYVIEYGMRNCNVDQARYLIQQILLGLES' A
#
# COMPACT_ATOMS: atom_id res chain seq x y z
N MET A 1 10.46 7.67 -11.01
CA MET A 1 9.49 6.66 -10.50
C MET A 1 10.00 5.93 -9.26
N ALA A 2 11.27 5.55 -9.16
CA ALA A 2 11.79 4.79 -8.01
C ALA A 2 11.79 5.55 -6.67
N GLU A 3 12.13 6.85 -6.66
CA GLU A 3 12.26 7.64 -5.42
C GLU A 3 10.95 7.79 -4.63
N ASN A 4 9.79 7.78 -5.31
CA ASN A 4 8.49 7.97 -4.66
C ASN A 4 8.03 6.73 -3.86
N TYR A 5 8.58 5.56 -4.17
CA TYR A 5 8.14 4.30 -3.59
C TYR A 5 9.05 3.81 -2.46
N SER A 6 10.33 4.20 -2.44
CA SER A 6 11.20 3.96 -1.28
C SER A 6 10.68 4.65 -0.02
N GLU A 7 10.04 5.82 -0.18
CA GLU A 7 9.41 6.54 0.91
C GLU A 7 8.18 5.80 1.46
N VAL A 8 7.38 5.16 0.59
CA VAL A 8 6.24 4.34 1.00
C VAL A 8 6.67 3.14 1.85
N ILE A 9 7.73 2.44 1.45
CA ILE A 9 8.28 1.32 2.24
C ILE A 9 8.72 1.84 3.61
N LYS A 10 9.47 2.94 3.64
CA LYS A 10 9.96 3.56 4.87
C LYS A 10 8.81 3.93 5.81
N LEU A 11 7.78 4.60 5.30
CA LEU A 11 6.60 4.97 6.08
C LEU A 11 5.84 3.75 6.61
N SER A 12 5.79 2.67 5.82
CA SER A 12 5.14 1.42 6.24
C SER A 12 5.95 0.71 7.34
N CYS A 13 7.27 0.73 7.27
CA CYS A 13 8.15 0.28 8.35
C CYS A 13 7.98 1.14 9.62
N GLU A 14 7.98 2.47 9.48
CA GLU A 14 7.78 3.38 10.63
C GLU A 14 6.42 3.16 11.30
N PHE A 15 5.36 2.97 10.51
CA PHE A 15 4.04 2.60 11.02
C PHE A 15 4.08 1.29 11.82
N LYS A 16 4.72 0.25 11.28
CA LYS A 16 4.89 -1.04 11.96
C LYS A 16 5.65 -0.92 13.29
N GLU A 17 6.67 -0.06 13.36
CA GLU A 17 7.47 0.12 14.58
C GLU A 17 6.76 0.94 15.67
N THR A 18 5.83 1.82 15.27
CA THR A 18 5.23 2.82 16.17
C THR A 18 3.81 2.50 16.62
N GLU A 19 3.08 1.69 15.86
CA GLU A 19 1.67 1.39 16.11
C GLU A 19 1.44 0.09 16.89
N TYR A 20 0.23 -0.07 17.41
CA TYR A 20 -0.18 -1.30 18.09
C TYR A 20 -0.33 -2.46 17.10
N GLN A 21 0.10 -3.66 17.52
CA GLN A 21 0.04 -4.89 16.72
C GLN A 21 -1.34 -5.13 16.08
N GLN A 22 -2.44 -4.86 16.79
CA GLN A 22 -3.79 -5.02 16.26
C GLN A 22 -4.08 -4.18 15.00
N TYR A 23 -3.47 -2.99 14.89
CA TYR A 23 -3.64 -2.12 13.73
C TYR A 23 -2.75 -2.56 12.57
N ILE A 24 -1.56 -3.06 12.88
CA ILE A 24 -0.64 -3.66 11.90
C ILE A 24 -1.29 -4.90 11.28
N ASP A 25 -1.80 -5.82 12.10
CA ASP A 25 -2.45 -7.05 11.65
C ASP A 25 -3.68 -6.76 10.78
N LYS A 26 -4.49 -5.78 11.20
CA LYS A 26 -5.66 -5.35 10.43
C LYS A 26 -5.28 -4.78 9.07
N LEU A 27 -4.31 -3.87 9.04
CA LEU A 27 -3.83 -3.27 7.78
C LEU A 27 -3.20 -4.33 6.87
N LEU A 28 -2.38 -5.23 7.42
CA LEU A 28 -1.78 -6.33 6.66
C LEU A 28 -2.86 -7.22 6.03
N ALA A 29 -3.91 -7.55 6.79
CA ALA A 29 -5.03 -8.35 6.29
C ALA A 29 -5.78 -7.63 5.14
N GLU A 30 -6.16 -6.37 5.33
CA GLU A 30 -6.88 -5.57 4.33
C GLU A 30 -6.06 -5.41 3.03
N VAL A 31 -4.77 -5.10 3.14
CA VAL A 31 -3.89 -4.91 1.98
C VAL A 31 -3.62 -6.25 1.27
N THR A 32 -3.51 -7.35 2.03
CA THR A 32 -3.39 -8.70 1.46
C THR A 32 -4.64 -9.10 0.69
N GLU A 33 -5.83 -8.81 1.22
CA GLU A 33 -7.10 -9.06 0.56
C GLU A 33 -7.24 -8.25 -0.74
N ILE A 34 -6.90 -6.95 -0.72
CA ILE A 34 -6.87 -6.09 -1.91
C ILE A 34 -6.00 -6.71 -3.01
N LYS A 35 -4.81 -7.21 -2.64
CA LYS A 35 -3.90 -7.87 -3.59
C LYS A 35 -4.47 -9.16 -4.17
N GLN A 36 -5.26 -9.91 -3.41
CA GLN A 36 -5.87 -11.17 -3.85
C GLN A 36 -7.12 -10.99 -4.70
N ILE A 37 -7.92 -9.95 -4.44
CA ILE A 37 -9.16 -9.66 -5.17
C ILE A 37 -8.88 -9.16 -6.60
N GLU A 38 -7.72 -8.55 -6.83
CA GLU A 38 -7.26 -8.06 -8.13
C GLU A 38 -8.21 -7.10 -8.88
N GLN A 39 -9.12 -6.43 -8.16
CA GLN A 39 -9.99 -5.37 -8.70
C GLN A 39 -9.21 -4.06 -8.89
N TRP A 40 -8.16 -4.11 -9.71
CA TRP A 40 -7.17 -3.04 -9.77
C TRP A 40 -7.68 -1.73 -10.37
N ASP A 41 -8.72 -1.76 -11.20
CA ASP A 41 -9.37 -0.53 -11.67
C ASP A 41 -10.07 0.21 -10.52
N THR A 42 -10.69 -0.54 -9.59
CA THR A 42 -11.30 0.01 -8.37
C THR A 42 -10.22 0.55 -7.45
N VAL A 43 -9.16 -0.22 -7.20
CA VAL A 43 -8.01 0.21 -6.37
C VAL A 43 -7.37 1.48 -6.95
N GLN A 44 -7.16 1.52 -8.26
CA GLN A 44 -6.64 2.71 -8.95
C GLN A 44 -7.57 3.91 -8.74
N GLY A 45 -8.89 3.73 -8.86
CA GLY A 45 -9.88 4.77 -8.59
C GLY A 45 -9.73 5.37 -7.19
N TYR A 46 -9.63 4.52 -6.16
CA TYR A 46 -9.38 4.97 -4.79
C TYR A 46 -8.03 5.69 -4.64
N VAL A 47 -6.96 5.16 -5.23
CA VAL A 47 -5.64 5.79 -5.17
C VAL A 47 -5.67 7.16 -5.85
N ILE A 48 -6.36 7.31 -6.98
CA ILE A 48 -6.53 8.60 -7.66
C ILE A 48 -7.31 9.59 -6.81
N GLU A 49 -8.40 9.15 -6.19
CA GLU A 49 -9.29 9.98 -5.40
C GLU A 49 -8.61 10.52 -4.14
N TYR A 50 -7.86 9.67 -3.43
CA TYR A 50 -7.36 9.98 -2.09
C TYR A 50 -5.84 10.19 -1.98
N GLY A 51 -5.04 9.78 -2.97
CA GLY A 51 -3.58 9.80 -2.86
C GLY A 51 -2.87 10.43 -4.05
N MET A 52 -2.91 9.76 -5.20
CA MET A 52 -2.10 10.07 -6.39
C MET A 52 -2.98 10.29 -7.61
N ARG A 53 -3.35 11.55 -7.89
CA ARG A 53 -4.27 11.95 -8.98
C ARG A 53 -3.92 11.40 -10.37
N ASN A 54 -2.64 11.19 -10.65
CA ASN A 54 -2.15 10.61 -11.91
C ASN A 54 -1.50 9.24 -11.64
N CYS A 55 -2.33 8.28 -11.24
CA CYS A 55 -1.94 6.90 -10.99
C CYS A 55 -2.50 5.98 -12.07
N ASN A 56 -1.66 5.15 -12.69
CA ASN A 56 -2.11 4.04 -13.52
C ASN A 56 -2.26 2.74 -12.72
N VAL A 57 -2.89 1.72 -13.31
CA VAL A 57 -3.13 0.42 -12.67
C VAL A 57 -1.83 -0.22 -12.16
N ASP A 58 -0.76 -0.19 -12.95
CA ASP A 58 0.52 -0.80 -12.54
C ASP A 58 1.19 -0.05 -11.39
N GLN A 59 1.03 1.27 -11.33
CA GLN A 59 1.46 2.10 -10.22
C GLN A 59 0.66 1.80 -8.96
N ALA A 60 -0.67 1.63 -9.07
CA ALA A 60 -1.51 1.23 -7.93
C ALA A 60 -1.12 -0.16 -7.40
N ARG A 61 -0.91 -1.13 -8.30
CA ARG A 61 -0.39 -2.46 -7.95
C ARG A 61 0.95 -2.37 -7.22
N TYR A 62 1.87 -1.61 -7.78
CA TYR A 62 3.22 -1.45 -7.22
C TYR A 62 3.18 -0.78 -5.84
N LEU A 63 2.32 0.24 -5.66
CA LEU A 63 2.09 0.90 -4.37
C LEU A 63 1.64 -0.10 -3.30
N ILE A 64 0.60 -0.88 -3.58
CA ILE A 64 0.09 -1.91 -2.67
C ILE A 64 1.19 -2.93 -2.32
N GLN A 65 2.00 -3.33 -3.29
CA GLN A 65 3.12 -4.23 -3.06
C GLN A 65 4.19 -3.62 -2.14
N GLN A 66 4.50 -2.33 -2.27
CA GLN A 66 5.47 -1.68 -1.39
C GLN A 66 4.98 -1.53 0.05
N ILE A 67 3.69 -1.26 0.23
CA ILE A 67 3.06 -1.21 1.56
C ILE A 67 3.19 -2.58 2.24
N LEU A 68 2.86 -3.67 1.54
CA LEU A 68 3.03 -5.03 2.07
C LEU A 68 4.47 -5.31 2.47
N LEU A 69 5.44 -4.98 1.60
CA LEU A 69 6.85 -5.20 1.90
C LEU A 69 7.26 -4.49 3.20
N GLY A 70 6.86 -3.23 3.40
CA GLY A 70 7.21 -2.51 4.63
C GLY A 70 6.52 -3.07 5.89
N LEU A 71 5.28 -3.56 5.77
CA LEU A 71 4.56 -4.21 6.89
C LEU A 71 5.11 -5.61 7.22
N GLU A 72 5.65 -6.33 6.25
CA GLU A 72 6.24 -7.66 6.41
C GLU A 72 7.73 -7.64 6.82
N SER A 73 8.42 -6.51 6.61
CA SER A 73 9.88 -6.34 6.84
C SER A 73 10.34 -6.50 8.28
#